data_AF-F9EK98-F1
#
_entry.id   AF-F9EK98-F1
#
_cell.length_a   1.000
_cell.length_b   1.000
_cell.length_c   1.000
_cell.angle_alpha   90.00
_cell.angle_beta   90.00
_cell.angle_gamma   90.00
#
_symmetry.space_group_name_H-M   'P 1'
#
loop_
_entity.id
_entity.type
_entity.pdbx_description
1 polymer ?
#
loop_
_entity_poly.entity_id
_entity_poly.type
_entity_poly.pdbx_seq_one_letter_code
_entity_poly.pdbx_strand_id
1 'polypeptide(L)'
;MDWSIIHIVPFDIGYSFVNYRCSNQQDKERIISELENFCKDNGYDVFEAQISKCFFNVKFNENISCFLLEYGIGVFVVKNIKEIDMKKVKEKFEENISCVLYYSKKKEQKLILECQSKSFEVFKIFMKKVWSLISIYERPYSATESYKYAGFSYVFSIYHIIDPTENLLKAKNENIDLLMNPSIIHKICDETQWDAIKTKILDYDMKGYNLKEYTAISVVASSWSAVAVIENEETEVIEKIINYEINAQASWFLFDCLVDNINKSNMTNLDLQKEKV
;
A
#
# COMPACT_ATOMS: atom_id res chain seq x y z
N MET A 1 4.36 24.00 -4.42
CA MET A 1 3.76 22.66 -4.51
C MET A 1 4.40 21.79 -3.46
N ASP A 2 3.59 21.21 -2.58
CA ASP A 2 4.03 20.26 -1.56
C ASP A 2 3.54 18.86 -1.93
N TRP A 3 4.19 17.83 -1.42
CA TRP A 3 3.79 16.46 -1.71
C TRP A 3 4.22 15.47 -0.63
N SER A 4 3.44 14.40 -0.52
CA SER A 4 3.78 13.22 0.26
C SER A 4 3.45 11.94 -0.51
N ILE A 5 4.04 10.82 -0.09
CA ILE A 5 3.76 9.51 -0.65
C ILE A 5 3.29 8.62 0.50
N ILE A 6 2.13 8.02 0.32
CA ILE A 6 1.57 7.04 1.24
C ILE A 6 1.71 5.66 0.62
N HIS A 7 2.22 4.71 1.37
CA HIS A 7 2.37 3.32 0.94
C HIS A 7 1.38 2.42 1.65
N ILE A 8 0.77 1.53 0.87
CA ILE A 8 -0.14 0.48 1.31
C ILE A 8 0.58 -0.85 1.14
N VAL A 9 0.76 -1.57 2.25
CA VAL A 9 1.59 -2.78 2.31
C VAL A 9 0.76 -3.93 2.90
N PRO A 10 0.12 -4.76 2.06
CA PRO A 10 -0.67 -5.87 2.53
C PRO A 10 0.19 -7.08 2.90
N PHE A 11 -0.25 -7.84 3.92
CA PHE A 11 0.28 -9.14 4.31
C PHE A 11 -0.86 -10.11 4.65
N ASP A 12 -0.61 -11.41 4.50
CA ASP A 12 -1.64 -12.42 4.73
C ASP A 12 -1.65 -12.85 6.19
N ILE A 13 -2.80 -12.75 6.85
CA ILE A 13 -3.00 -13.30 8.20
C ILE A 13 -3.08 -14.82 8.12
N GLY A 14 -3.57 -15.35 6.99
CA GLY A 14 -3.67 -16.77 6.71
C GLY A 14 -4.97 -17.43 7.18
N TYR A 15 -5.92 -16.65 7.68
CA TYR A 15 -7.19 -17.13 8.22
C TYR A 15 -8.30 -16.09 8.01
N SER A 16 -9.45 -16.52 7.48
CA SER A 16 -10.63 -15.68 7.27
C SER A 16 -11.62 -15.76 8.44
N PHE A 17 -12.10 -14.61 8.85
CA PHE A 17 -13.19 -14.42 9.82
C PHE A 17 -14.54 -14.15 9.12
N VAL A 18 -14.61 -14.20 7.78
CA VAL A 18 -15.86 -14.06 7.02
C VAL A 18 -16.73 -15.31 7.23
N ASN A 19 -18.03 -15.14 7.43
CA ASN A 19 -19.01 -16.19 7.76
C ASN A 19 -18.92 -16.72 9.20
N TYR A 20 -19.06 -15.81 10.18
CA TYR A 20 -19.11 -16.10 11.62
C TYR A 20 -20.08 -17.22 12.02
N ARG A 21 -19.59 -18.46 12.01
CA ARG A 21 -20.07 -19.51 12.93
C ARG A 21 -19.58 -19.16 14.34
N CYS A 22 -20.29 -19.61 15.39
CA CYS A 22 -19.95 -19.25 16.78
C CYS A 22 -18.47 -19.44 17.15
N SER A 23 -17.78 -20.46 16.58
CA SER A 23 -16.36 -20.71 16.81
C SER A 23 -15.45 -19.57 16.32
N ASN A 24 -15.66 -19.08 15.09
CA ASN A 24 -14.79 -18.07 14.48
C ASN A 24 -14.94 -16.71 15.17
N GLN A 25 -16.09 -16.44 15.77
CA GLN A 25 -16.32 -15.23 16.56
C GLN A 25 -15.50 -15.23 17.86
N GLN A 26 -15.52 -16.35 18.59
CA GLN A 26 -14.73 -16.50 19.82
C GLN A 26 -13.22 -16.38 19.54
N ASP A 27 -12.75 -16.96 18.44
CA ASP A 27 -11.35 -16.83 18.02
C ASP A 27 -10.99 -15.38 17.67
N LYS A 28 -11.87 -14.66 16.97
CA LYS A 28 -11.63 -13.24 16.67
C LYS A 28 -11.57 -12.39 17.94
N GLU A 29 -12.49 -12.57 18.88
CA GLU A 29 -12.52 -11.86 20.15
C GLU A 29 -11.24 -12.13 20.96
N ARG A 30 -10.81 -13.41 21.04
CA ARG A 30 -9.54 -13.79 21.66
C ARG A 30 -8.35 -13.10 21.01
N ILE A 31 -8.28 -13.08 19.68
CA ILE A 31 -7.20 -12.43 18.93
C ILE A 31 -7.17 -10.93 19.20
N ILE A 32 -8.33 -10.26 19.20
CA ILE A 32 -8.44 -8.83 19.52
C ILE A 32 -7.86 -8.56 20.90
N SER A 33 -8.31 -9.27 21.95
CA SER A 33 -7.80 -9.05 23.32
C SER A 33 -6.28 -9.30 23.44
N GLU A 34 -5.76 -10.32 22.77
CA GLU A 34 -4.33 -10.61 22.74
C GLU A 34 -3.51 -9.52 22.02
N LEU A 35 -4.06 -8.94 20.95
CA LEU A 35 -3.43 -7.84 20.24
C LEU A 35 -3.53 -6.53 21.03
N GLU A 36 -4.63 -6.25 21.72
CA GLU A 36 -4.78 -5.08 22.61
C GLU A 36 -3.74 -5.11 23.72
N ASN A 37 -3.57 -6.26 24.38
CA ASN A 37 -2.54 -6.45 25.41
C ASN A 37 -1.13 -6.23 24.83
N PHE A 38 -0.84 -6.85 23.68
CA PHE A 38 0.45 -6.65 23.01
C PHE A 38 0.69 -5.18 22.64
N CYS A 39 -0.32 -4.47 22.13
CA CYS A 39 -0.19 -3.06 21.77
C CYS A 39 0.07 -2.21 23.01
N LYS A 40 -0.67 -2.45 24.09
CA LYS A 40 -0.48 -1.76 25.38
C LYS A 40 0.92 -1.94 25.94
N ASP A 41 1.43 -3.17 25.94
CA ASP A 41 2.77 -3.51 26.46
C ASP A 41 3.90 -2.83 25.67
N ASN A 42 3.65 -2.51 24.40
CA ASN A 42 4.61 -1.86 23.50
C ASN A 42 4.34 -0.36 23.31
N GLY A 43 3.32 0.21 23.96
CA GLY A 43 2.96 1.63 23.83
C GLY A 43 2.40 2.01 22.45
N TYR A 44 1.70 1.08 21.79
CA TYR A 44 1.00 1.34 20.52
C TYR A 44 -0.46 1.72 20.76
N ASP A 45 -0.98 2.63 19.94
CA ASP A 45 -2.33 3.16 20.08
C ASP A 45 -3.32 2.35 19.26
N VAL A 46 -4.25 1.66 19.93
CA VAL A 46 -5.41 1.03 19.27
C VAL A 46 -6.47 2.10 19.04
N PHE A 47 -7.07 2.13 17.85
CA PHE A 47 -8.07 3.13 17.50
C PHE A 47 -9.21 2.54 16.67
N GLU A 48 -10.35 3.24 16.64
CA GLU A 48 -11.46 2.89 15.77
C GLU A 48 -11.28 3.53 14.40
N ALA A 49 -11.35 2.73 13.34
CA ALA A 49 -11.31 3.18 11.96
C ALA A 49 -12.64 2.87 11.27
N GLN A 50 -13.15 3.81 10.47
CA GLN A 50 -14.33 3.59 9.63
C GLN A 50 -13.99 2.84 8.34
N ILE A 51 -13.31 1.69 8.48
CA ILE A 51 -12.96 0.82 7.37
C ILE A 51 -13.86 -0.40 7.41
N SER A 52 -14.62 -0.60 6.32
CA SER A 52 -15.50 -1.76 6.18
C SER A 52 -14.74 -3.05 6.43
N LYS A 53 -15.34 -3.96 7.20
CA LYS A 53 -14.76 -5.28 7.49
C LYS A 53 -13.39 -5.20 8.18
N CYS A 54 -13.06 -4.10 8.84
CA CYS A 54 -11.91 -4.07 9.73
C CYS A 54 -12.31 -4.49 11.14
N PHE A 55 -11.51 -5.38 11.75
CA PHE A 55 -11.76 -5.86 13.12
C PHE A 55 -10.73 -5.38 14.14
N PHE A 56 -9.58 -4.87 13.70
CA PHE A 56 -8.53 -4.37 14.59
C PHE A 56 -7.66 -3.34 13.87
N ASN A 57 -7.35 -2.23 14.54
CA ASN A 57 -6.48 -1.18 14.00
C ASN A 57 -5.50 -0.73 15.07
N VAL A 58 -4.26 -0.47 14.65
CA VAL A 58 -3.21 0.00 15.54
C VAL A 58 -2.36 1.04 14.85
N LYS A 59 -1.99 2.08 15.59
CA LYS A 59 -1.03 3.11 15.21
C LYS A 59 0.25 2.86 16.01
N PHE A 60 1.33 2.55 15.31
CA PHE A 60 2.63 2.29 15.95
C PHE A 60 3.41 3.58 16.19
N ASN A 61 3.21 4.57 15.32
CA ASN A 61 3.75 5.93 15.45
C ASN A 61 2.99 6.88 14.51
N GLU A 62 3.42 8.13 14.41
CA GLU A 62 2.84 9.16 13.53
C GLU A 62 2.77 8.75 12.04
N ASN A 63 3.66 7.87 11.59
CA ASN A 63 3.87 7.54 10.19
C ASN A 63 3.39 6.14 9.81
N ILE A 64 3.16 5.26 10.79
CA ILE A 64 2.84 3.84 10.56
C ILE A 64 1.60 3.42 11.34
N SER A 65 0.64 2.87 10.61
CA SER A 65 -0.54 2.20 11.16
C SER A 65 -0.78 0.87 10.46
N CYS A 66 -1.58 0.00 11.06
CA CYS A 66 -2.01 -1.27 10.49
C CYS A 66 -3.49 -1.53 10.74
N PHE A 67 -4.14 -2.11 9.74
CA PHE A 67 -5.56 -2.43 9.70
C PHE A 67 -5.71 -3.92 9.41
N LEU A 68 -6.35 -4.67 10.31
CA LEU A 68 -6.63 -6.10 10.13
C LEU A 68 -8.08 -6.29 9.67
N LEU A 69 -8.24 -6.96 8.54
CA LEU A 69 -9.52 -7.10 7.84
C LEU A 69 -10.08 -8.52 8.03
N GLU A 70 -11.40 -8.62 8.13
CA GLU A 70 -12.13 -9.85 8.45
C GLU A 70 -11.86 -10.97 7.44
N TYR A 71 -11.49 -10.65 6.21
CA TYR A 71 -11.14 -11.66 5.20
C TYR A 71 -9.69 -12.15 5.30
N GLY A 72 -9.00 -11.83 6.40
CA GLY A 72 -7.71 -12.42 6.74
C GLY A 72 -6.51 -11.74 6.11
N ILE A 73 -6.63 -10.45 5.78
CA ILE A 73 -5.52 -9.63 5.28
C ILE A 73 -5.26 -8.50 6.27
N GLY A 74 -3.99 -8.29 6.60
CA GLY A 74 -3.53 -7.10 7.31
C GLY A 74 -2.92 -6.12 6.33
N VAL A 75 -3.09 -4.82 6.58
CA VAL A 75 -2.60 -3.76 5.70
C VAL A 75 -1.87 -2.73 6.53
N PHE A 76 -0.57 -2.57 6.30
CA PHE A 76 0.16 -1.43 6.83
C PHE A 76 -0.04 -0.21 5.94
N VAL A 77 -0.21 0.94 6.56
CA VAL A 77 -0.19 2.26 5.92
C VAL A 77 1.03 3.01 6.44
N VAL A 78 1.91 3.40 5.52
CA VAL A 78 3.19 4.06 5.81
C VAL A 78 3.20 5.42 5.14
N LYS A 79 3.53 6.46 5.90
CA LYS A 79 3.57 7.86 5.43
C LYS A 79 4.94 8.47 5.73
N ASN A 80 5.27 9.58 5.05
CA ASN A 80 6.36 10.48 5.41
C ASN A 80 7.75 9.84 5.62
N ILE A 81 8.17 8.95 4.73
CA ILE A 81 9.52 8.35 4.80
C ILE A 81 10.56 9.41 4.39
N LYS A 82 11.38 9.87 5.34
CA LYS A 82 12.38 10.93 5.14
C LYS A 82 13.82 10.42 4.93
N GLU A 83 14.00 9.12 4.87
CA GLU A 83 15.31 8.45 4.82
C GLU A 83 15.97 8.49 3.43
N ILE A 84 15.27 9.00 2.42
CA ILE A 84 15.75 9.04 1.04
C ILE A 84 16.49 10.35 0.74
N ASP A 85 17.74 10.24 0.29
CA ASP A 85 18.46 11.39 -0.27
C ASP A 85 17.88 11.76 -1.65
N MET A 86 17.26 12.92 -1.71
CA MET A 86 16.62 13.47 -2.90
C MET A 86 17.45 14.53 -3.61
N LYS A 87 18.65 14.89 -3.09
CA LYS A 87 19.40 16.06 -3.56
C LYS A 87 19.75 15.96 -5.04
N LYS A 88 20.43 14.89 -5.44
CA LYS A 88 20.87 14.69 -6.83
C LYS A 88 19.71 14.63 -7.83
N VAL A 89 18.63 13.92 -7.49
CA VAL A 89 17.48 13.77 -8.40
C VAL A 89 16.73 15.09 -8.55
N LYS A 90 16.62 15.90 -7.48
CA LYS A 90 16.04 17.24 -7.55
C LYS A 90 16.87 18.18 -8.41
N GLU A 91 18.20 18.17 -8.24
CA GLU A 91 19.12 18.95 -9.09
C GLU A 91 19.04 18.53 -10.57
N LYS A 92 18.92 17.22 -10.84
CA LYS A 92 18.81 16.73 -12.22
C LYS A 92 17.44 17.04 -12.84
N PHE A 93 16.36 16.87 -12.11
CA PHE A 93 14.98 16.90 -12.63
C PHE A 93 14.14 18.04 -12.04
N GLU A 94 14.75 19.20 -11.81
CA GLU A 94 14.11 20.38 -11.20
C GLU A 94 12.78 20.76 -11.90
N GLU A 95 12.77 20.72 -13.24
CA GLU A 95 11.60 21.03 -14.06
C GLU A 95 10.60 19.85 -14.23
N ASN A 96 10.98 18.64 -13.78
CA ASN A 96 10.25 17.40 -14.03
C ASN A 96 9.90 16.72 -12.70
N ILE A 97 8.95 17.31 -11.97
CA ILE A 97 8.59 16.86 -10.63
C ILE A 97 8.10 15.40 -10.59
N SER A 98 7.50 14.92 -11.69
CA SER A 98 7.11 13.51 -11.85
C SER A 98 8.29 12.54 -11.67
N CYS A 99 9.48 12.89 -12.18
CA CYS A 99 10.70 12.11 -11.98
C CYS A 99 11.13 12.08 -10.51
N VAL A 100 11.06 13.23 -9.82
CA VAL A 100 11.43 13.35 -8.40
C VAL A 100 10.48 12.50 -7.55
N LEU A 101 9.17 12.65 -7.75
CA LEU A 101 8.14 11.87 -7.06
C LEU A 101 8.28 10.37 -7.31
N TYR A 102 8.47 9.96 -8.56
CA TYR A 102 8.62 8.56 -8.92
C TYR A 102 9.92 7.95 -8.36
N TYR A 103 11.01 8.72 -8.33
CA TYR A 103 12.25 8.30 -7.67
C TYR A 103 12.04 8.05 -6.17
N SER A 104 11.38 8.99 -5.48
CA SER A 104 11.05 8.86 -4.05
C SER A 104 10.24 7.59 -3.82
N LYS A 105 9.13 7.42 -4.58
CA LYS A 105 8.32 6.20 -4.55
C LYS A 105 9.17 4.93 -4.66
N LYS A 106 10.01 4.83 -5.70
CA LYS A 106 10.79 3.61 -5.96
C LYS A 106 11.81 3.32 -4.85
N LYS A 107 12.41 4.34 -4.27
CA LYS A 107 13.37 4.18 -3.16
C LYS A 107 12.68 3.81 -1.86
N GLU A 108 11.57 4.46 -1.52
CA GLU A 108 10.77 4.15 -0.34
C GLU A 108 10.18 2.73 -0.39
N GLN A 109 9.61 2.33 -1.53
CA GLN A 109 9.12 0.96 -1.74
C GLN A 109 10.22 -0.09 -1.52
N LYS A 110 11.45 0.19 -1.98
CA LYS A 110 12.59 -0.69 -1.78
C LYS A 110 12.95 -0.81 -0.29
N LEU A 111 13.00 0.31 0.43
CA LEU A 111 13.28 0.30 1.88
C LEU A 111 12.24 -0.50 2.66
N ILE A 112 10.96 -0.37 2.31
CA ILE A 112 9.85 -1.13 2.91
C ILE A 112 10.03 -2.63 2.65
N LEU A 113 10.15 -3.04 1.37
CA LEU A 113 10.22 -4.46 0.99
C LEU A 113 11.46 -5.15 1.55
N GLU A 114 12.59 -4.45 1.58
CA GLU A 114 13.85 -5.01 2.11
C GLU A 114 13.96 -4.84 3.64
N CYS A 115 12.99 -4.16 4.28
CA CYS A 115 12.97 -3.86 5.71
C CYS A 115 14.31 -3.28 6.21
N GLN A 116 14.88 -2.34 5.46
CA GLN A 116 16.23 -1.79 5.69
C GLN A 116 16.28 -0.62 6.68
N SER A 117 15.15 -0.25 7.27
CA SER A 117 15.06 0.77 8.32
C SER A 117 14.56 0.17 9.61
N LYS A 118 15.11 0.65 10.74
CA LYS A 118 14.61 0.34 12.10
C LYS A 118 13.12 0.67 12.23
N SER A 119 12.66 1.72 11.53
CA SER A 119 11.26 2.13 11.48
C SER A 119 10.32 1.01 11.00
N PHE A 120 10.82 0.05 10.22
CA PHE A 120 10.04 -1.06 9.66
C PHE A 120 10.20 -2.38 10.41
N GLU A 121 11.03 -2.45 11.47
CA GLU A 121 11.12 -3.64 12.33
C GLU A 121 9.77 -3.98 12.97
N VAL A 122 8.96 -2.95 13.24
CA VAL A 122 7.62 -3.10 13.78
C VAL A 122 6.71 -3.97 12.91
N PHE A 123 6.91 -4.00 11.58
CA PHE A 123 6.10 -4.84 10.70
C PHE A 123 6.31 -6.32 11.03
N LYS A 124 7.58 -6.73 11.13
CA LYS A 124 7.95 -8.12 11.40
C LYS A 124 7.47 -8.55 12.78
N ILE A 125 7.67 -7.70 13.79
CA ILE A 125 7.25 -7.99 15.16
C ILE A 125 5.72 -8.16 15.21
N PHE A 126 4.98 -7.23 14.62
CA PHE A 126 3.52 -7.28 14.65
C PHE A 126 2.96 -8.46 13.84
N MET A 127 3.47 -8.71 12.63
CA MET A 127 3.08 -9.85 11.81
C MET A 127 3.33 -11.18 12.54
N LYS A 128 4.49 -11.34 13.18
CA LYS A 128 4.78 -12.53 14.01
C LYS A 128 3.78 -12.70 15.13
N LYS A 129 3.42 -11.62 15.83
CA LYS A 129 2.40 -11.70 16.89
C LYS A 129 1.06 -12.12 16.29
N VAL A 130 0.61 -11.51 15.20
CA VAL A 130 -0.64 -11.87 14.51
C VAL A 130 -0.64 -13.34 14.14
N TRP A 131 0.39 -13.82 13.45
CA TRP A 131 0.54 -15.24 13.06
C TRP A 131 0.59 -16.19 14.26
N SER A 132 1.27 -15.83 15.35
CA SER A 132 1.32 -16.69 16.54
C SER A 132 -0.05 -16.93 17.20
N LEU A 133 -1.04 -16.08 16.90
CA LEU A 133 -2.39 -16.19 17.44
C LEU A 133 -3.31 -17.07 16.57
N ILE A 134 -2.88 -17.41 15.35
CA ILE A 134 -3.62 -18.26 14.41
C ILE A 134 -3.24 -19.73 14.64
N SER A 135 -4.24 -20.52 15.04
CA SER A 135 -4.03 -21.94 15.35
C SER A 135 -4.10 -22.84 14.11
N ILE A 136 -4.92 -22.47 13.12
CA ILE A 136 -5.11 -23.22 11.87
C ILE A 136 -5.04 -22.22 10.72
N TYR A 137 -4.13 -22.48 9.79
CA TYR A 137 -3.95 -21.64 8.61
C TYR A 137 -4.73 -22.23 7.43
N GLU A 138 -5.62 -21.42 6.86
CA GLU A 138 -6.28 -21.69 5.58
C GLU A 138 -5.33 -21.43 4.40
N ARG A 139 -4.41 -20.47 4.58
CA ARG A 139 -3.41 -20.06 3.57
C ARG A 139 -1.98 -20.14 4.12
N PRO A 140 -1.50 -21.35 4.47
CA PRO A 140 -0.21 -21.52 5.14
C PRO A 140 1.00 -21.12 4.28
N TYR A 141 0.89 -21.11 2.94
CA TYR A 141 2.00 -20.77 2.07
C TYR A 141 2.32 -19.26 2.08
N SER A 142 1.30 -18.41 2.19
CA SER A 142 1.43 -16.95 2.14
C SER A 142 1.51 -16.29 3.51
N ALA A 143 0.96 -16.93 4.55
CA ALA A 143 0.96 -16.41 5.91
C ALA A 143 2.26 -16.75 6.67
N THR A 144 3.39 -16.27 6.15
CA THR A 144 4.72 -16.54 6.71
C THR A 144 5.74 -15.49 6.27
N GLU A 145 6.80 -15.30 7.05
CA GLU A 145 7.92 -14.42 6.69
C GLU A 145 8.62 -14.83 5.40
N SER A 146 8.56 -16.10 5.01
CA SER A 146 9.20 -16.58 3.78
C SER A 146 8.40 -16.27 2.52
N TYR A 147 7.17 -15.74 2.65
CA TYR A 147 6.37 -15.41 1.49
C TYR A 147 6.91 -14.16 0.79
N LYS A 148 7.38 -14.34 -0.45
CA LYS A 148 7.90 -13.26 -1.31
C LYS A 148 8.96 -12.40 -0.57
N TYR A 149 8.68 -11.12 -0.32
CA TYR A 149 9.60 -10.21 0.37
C TYR A 149 9.21 -10.07 1.84
N ALA A 150 9.71 -10.95 2.71
CA ALA A 150 9.49 -10.90 4.16
C ALA A 150 8.01 -10.97 4.61
N GLY A 151 7.15 -11.65 3.85
CA GLY A 151 5.71 -11.74 4.09
C GLY A 151 4.86 -10.77 3.25
N PHE A 152 5.49 -9.92 2.42
CA PHE A 152 4.81 -8.97 1.54
C PHE A 152 4.90 -9.39 0.07
N SER A 153 3.82 -9.18 -0.70
CA SER A 153 3.83 -9.40 -2.16
C SER A 153 4.26 -8.16 -2.94
N TYR A 154 3.72 -7.00 -2.58
CA TYR A 154 3.97 -5.74 -3.27
C TYR A 154 3.76 -4.56 -2.31
N VAL A 155 4.18 -3.36 -2.75
CA VAL A 155 3.87 -2.09 -2.09
C VAL A 155 3.15 -1.21 -3.10
N PHE A 156 1.92 -0.83 -2.79
CA PHE A 156 1.16 0.14 -3.57
C PHE A 156 1.41 1.54 -3.01
N SER A 157 1.43 2.57 -3.85
CA SER A 157 1.71 3.95 -3.41
C SER A 157 0.67 4.92 -3.95
N ILE A 158 0.20 5.79 -3.07
CA ILE A 158 -0.68 6.92 -3.34
C ILE A 158 0.18 8.17 -3.28
N TYR A 159 0.14 8.98 -4.34
CA TYR A 159 0.72 10.32 -4.30
C TYR A 159 -0.29 11.29 -3.72
N HIS A 160 0.13 12.13 -2.80
CA HIS A 160 -0.65 13.27 -2.32
C HIS A 160 0.07 14.54 -2.72
N ILE A 161 -0.57 15.37 -3.53
CA ILE A 161 0.03 16.54 -4.14
C ILE A 161 -0.81 17.76 -3.77
N ILE A 162 -0.19 18.71 -3.08
CA ILE A 162 -0.79 19.99 -2.74
C ILE A 162 -0.26 21.05 -3.71
N ASP A 163 -1.13 21.52 -4.61
CA ASP A 163 -0.85 22.55 -5.60
C ASP A 163 -1.77 23.77 -5.41
N PRO A 164 -1.31 24.80 -4.66
CA PRO A 164 -2.08 26.03 -4.43
C PRO A 164 -2.35 26.86 -5.70
N THR A 165 -1.72 26.52 -6.84
CA THR A 165 -1.82 27.29 -8.08
C THR A 165 -2.98 26.85 -8.97
N GLU A 166 -3.72 25.81 -8.58
CA GLU A 166 -4.84 25.20 -9.33
C GLU A 166 -4.46 24.61 -10.71
N ASN A 167 -3.18 24.62 -11.07
CA ASN A 167 -2.72 24.22 -12.39
C ASN A 167 -2.92 22.73 -12.65
N LEU A 168 -2.79 21.90 -11.61
CA LEU A 168 -2.97 20.45 -11.70
C LEU A 168 -4.43 19.99 -11.58
N LEU A 169 -5.36 20.87 -11.19
CA LEU A 169 -6.78 20.50 -10.99
C LEU A 169 -7.60 20.58 -12.30
N LYS A 170 -7.28 21.52 -13.18
CA LYS A 170 -8.20 21.96 -14.25
C LYS A 170 -8.04 21.25 -15.59
N ALA A 171 -6.94 20.55 -15.81
CA ALA A 171 -6.66 19.87 -17.07
C ALA A 171 -5.79 18.63 -16.89
N LYS A 172 -5.83 17.72 -17.88
CA LYS A 172 -4.85 16.63 -17.94
C LYS A 172 -3.45 17.22 -18.01
N ASN A 173 -2.56 16.76 -17.14
CA ASN A 173 -1.22 17.29 -16.98
C ASN A 173 -0.18 16.21 -17.31
N GLU A 174 0.86 16.58 -18.05
CA GLU A 174 1.92 15.67 -18.49
C GLU A 174 2.68 15.03 -17.30
N ASN A 175 2.97 15.79 -16.24
CA ASN A 175 3.64 15.24 -15.06
C ASN A 175 2.78 14.19 -14.36
N ILE A 176 1.47 14.41 -14.27
CA ILE A 176 0.56 13.42 -13.71
C ILE A 176 0.47 12.21 -14.63
N ASP A 177 0.42 12.42 -15.95
CA ASP A 177 0.39 11.33 -16.92
C ASP A 177 1.65 10.46 -16.85
N LEU A 178 2.83 11.05 -16.68
CA LEU A 178 4.10 10.34 -16.46
C LEU A 178 4.10 9.52 -15.17
N LEU A 179 3.48 10.01 -14.09
CA LEU A 179 3.32 9.25 -12.85
C LEU A 179 2.35 8.07 -13.01
N MET A 180 1.29 8.27 -13.79
CA MET A 180 0.28 7.25 -14.09
C MET A 180 0.77 6.23 -15.13
N ASN A 181 1.74 6.61 -15.96
CA ASN A 181 2.30 5.81 -17.04
C ASN A 181 3.84 5.85 -17.03
N PRO A 182 4.50 5.27 -16.01
CA PRO A 182 5.92 5.50 -15.74
C PRO A 182 6.87 4.75 -16.69
N SER A 183 6.43 4.33 -17.88
CA SER A 183 7.25 3.54 -18.81
C SER A 183 8.53 4.26 -19.25
N ILE A 184 8.52 5.59 -19.33
CA ILE A 184 9.74 6.35 -19.69
C ILE A 184 10.66 6.50 -18.48
N ILE A 185 10.08 6.75 -17.30
CA ILE A 185 10.80 7.01 -16.06
C ILE A 185 11.07 5.73 -15.24
N HIS A 186 10.73 4.54 -15.74
CA HIS A 186 10.81 3.29 -14.96
C HIS A 186 12.21 2.97 -14.42
N LYS A 187 13.27 3.44 -15.08
CA LYS A 187 14.67 3.30 -14.66
C LYS A 187 15.21 4.52 -13.90
N ILE A 188 14.37 5.35 -13.30
CA ILE A 188 14.81 6.58 -12.62
C ILE A 188 15.83 6.33 -11.49
N CYS A 189 15.88 5.12 -10.91
CA CYS A 189 16.86 4.78 -9.88
C CYS A 189 18.29 4.58 -10.42
N ASP A 190 18.48 4.48 -11.75
CA ASP A 190 19.78 4.34 -12.40
C ASP A 190 20.24 5.70 -12.95
N GLU A 191 21.23 6.31 -12.29
CA GLU A 191 21.77 7.63 -12.64
C GLU A 191 22.28 7.68 -14.09
N THR A 192 22.75 6.55 -14.63
CA THR A 192 23.26 6.49 -16.02
C THR A 192 22.15 6.65 -17.06
N GLN A 193 20.89 6.42 -16.67
CA GLN A 193 19.73 6.55 -17.56
C GLN A 193 19.13 7.95 -17.54
N TRP A 194 19.58 8.85 -16.67
CA TRP A 194 18.90 10.13 -16.43
C TRP A 194 18.87 11.05 -17.65
N ASP A 195 19.95 11.13 -18.42
CA ASP A 195 19.97 11.93 -19.64
C ASP A 195 19.05 11.33 -20.72
N ALA A 196 19.04 10.00 -20.86
CA ALA A 196 18.12 9.33 -21.78
C ALA A 196 16.65 9.51 -21.37
N ILE A 197 16.36 9.54 -20.06
CA ILE A 197 15.01 9.84 -19.55
C ILE A 197 14.61 11.26 -19.91
N LYS A 198 15.48 12.26 -19.69
CA LYS A 198 15.20 13.65 -20.07
C LYS A 198 14.86 13.78 -21.55
N THR A 199 15.68 13.20 -22.43
CA THR A 199 15.42 13.24 -23.88
C THR A 199 14.06 12.65 -24.22
N LYS A 200 13.70 11.49 -23.62
CA LYS A 200 12.42 10.84 -23.87
C LYS A 200 11.21 11.62 -23.37
N ILE A 201 11.36 12.45 -22.34
CA ILE A 201 10.26 13.29 -21.84
C ILE A 201 9.95 14.41 -22.83
N LEU A 202 10.96 14.97 -23.51
CA LEU A 202 10.75 16.03 -24.51
C LEU A 202 9.86 15.58 -25.68
N ASP A 203 9.91 14.29 -26.01
CA ASP A 203 9.12 13.67 -27.08
C ASP A 203 7.93 12.85 -26.52
N TYR A 204 7.52 13.08 -25.27
CA TYR A 204 6.48 12.28 -24.64
C TYR A 204 5.09 12.63 -25.16
N ASP A 205 4.41 11.62 -25.72
CA ASP A 205 2.99 11.71 -26.06
C ASP A 205 2.14 11.19 -24.90
N MET A 206 1.22 12.04 -24.42
CA MET A 206 0.36 11.74 -23.28
C MET A 206 -0.55 10.55 -23.57
N LYS A 207 -0.45 9.50 -22.74
CA LYS A 207 -1.28 8.29 -22.89
C LYS A 207 -2.67 8.46 -22.30
N GLY A 208 -2.80 9.37 -21.35
CA GLY A 208 -4.01 9.61 -20.59
C GLY A 208 -4.09 8.80 -19.30
N TYR A 209 -4.93 9.29 -18.41
CA TYR A 209 -5.29 8.68 -17.14
C TYR A 209 -6.74 9.04 -16.79
N ASN A 210 -7.31 8.33 -15.81
CA ASN A 210 -8.62 8.66 -15.27
C ASN A 210 -8.45 9.85 -14.33
N LEU A 211 -9.24 10.90 -14.53
CA LEU A 211 -9.29 12.04 -13.63
C LEU A 211 -10.73 12.21 -13.16
N LYS A 212 -10.95 12.20 -11.86
CA LYS A 212 -12.26 12.37 -11.25
C LYS A 212 -12.23 13.51 -10.25
N GLU A 213 -13.09 14.49 -10.47
CA GLU A 213 -13.34 15.54 -9.48
C GLU A 213 -14.06 14.95 -8.27
N TYR A 214 -13.52 15.23 -7.08
CA TYR A 214 -14.09 14.81 -5.80
C TYR A 214 -14.73 16.00 -5.07
N THR A 215 -14.07 17.16 -5.13
CA THR A 215 -14.58 18.45 -4.64
C THR A 215 -14.11 19.55 -5.60
N ALA A 216 -14.55 20.79 -5.38
CA ALA A 216 -14.09 21.94 -6.15
C ALA A 216 -12.56 22.20 -6.04
N ILE A 217 -11.90 21.64 -5.03
CA ILE A 217 -10.47 21.85 -4.74
C ILE A 217 -9.66 20.55 -4.71
N SER A 218 -10.28 19.40 -5.01
CA SER A 218 -9.65 18.08 -4.92
C SER A 218 -10.05 17.21 -6.10
N VAL A 219 -9.06 16.67 -6.80
CA VAL A 219 -9.24 15.69 -7.87
C VAL A 219 -8.43 14.44 -7.58
N VAL A 220 -8.91 13.31 -8.09
CA VAL A 220 -8.20 12.03 -8.00
C VAL A 220 -7.83 11.58 -9.40
N ALA A 221 -6.54 11.46 -9.64
CA ALA A 221 -5.97 10.86 -10.83
C ALA A 221 -5.65 9.38 -10.57
N SER A 222 -6.01 8.50 -11.50
CA SER A 222 -5.71 7.07 -11.36
C SER A 222 -5.42 6.38 -12.68
N SER A 223 -4.63 5.31 -12.58
CA SER A 223 -4.39 4.33 -13.62
C SER A 223 -4.19 2.95 -13.00
N TRP A 224 -3.89 1.95 -13.82
CA TRP A 224 -3.48 0.64 -13.33
C TRP A 224 -2.19 0.67 -12.49
N SER A 225 -1.36 1.72 -12.58
CA SER A 225 -0.03 1.74 -11.96
C SER A 225 0.10 2.66 -10.75
N ALA A 226 -0.85 3.59 -10.55
CA ALA A 226 -0.79 4.59 -9.49
C ALA A 226 -2.14 5.25 -9.24
N VAL A 227 -2.24 5.85 -8.05
CA VAL A 227 -3.30 6.80 -7.68
C VAL A 227 -2.62 8.07 -7.15
N ALA A 228 -3.16 9.22 -7.52
CA ALA A 228 -2.76 10.52 -6.99
C ALA A 228 -3.99 11.30 -6.53
N VAL A 229 -3.93 11.84 -5.32
CA VAL A 229 -4.87 12.84 -4.81
C VAL A 229 -4.21 14.19 -4.95
N ILE A 230 -4.84 15.07 -5.71
CA ILE A 230 -4.30 16.39 -6.06
C ILE A 230 -5.27 17.43 -5.51
N GLU A 231 -4.77 18.32 -4.66
CA GLU A 231 -5.60 19.28 -3.92
C GLU A 231 -4.96 20.66 -3.87
N ASN A 232 -5.76 21.72 -3.72
CA ASN A 232 -5.21 23.07 -3.48
C ASN A 232 -4.64 23.22 -2.06
N GLU A 233 -5.32 22.62 -1.10
CA GLU A 233 -4.98 22.51 0.31
C GLU A 233 -5.39 21.11 0.79
N GLU A 234 -4.79 20.64 1.88
CA GLU A 234 -5.08 19.30 2.40
C GLU A 234 -6.54 19.18 2.84
N THR A 235 -7.25 18.17 2.33
CA THR A 235 -8.62 17.87 2.72
C THR A 235 -8.79 16.42 3.14
N GLU A 236 -9.95 16.06 3.70
CA GLU A 236 -10.29 14.67 4.05
C GLU A 236 -10.33 13.70 2.86
N VAL A 237 -10.25 14.19 1.60
CA VAL A 237 -10.25 13.32 0.42
C VAL A 237 -9.08 12.34 0.45
N ILE A 238 -7.89 12.75 0.92
CA ILE A 238 -6.75 11.85 1.03
C ILE A 238 -7.05 10.66 1.95
N GLU A 239 -7.70 10.90 3.09
CA GLU A 239 -8.06 9.84 4.04
C GLU A 239 -9.12 8.90 3.47
N LYS A 240 -10.11 9.44 2.75
CA LYS A 240 -11.12 8.63 2.05
C LYS A 240 -10.50 7.72 1.00
N ILE A 241 -9.52 8.23 0.24
CA ILE A 241 -8.80 7.44 -0.75
C ILE A 241 -7.91 6.38 -0.10
N ILE A 242 -7.23 6.70 1.02
CA ILE A 242 -6.48 5.70 1.79
C ILE A 242 -7.41 4.58 2.26
N ASN A 243 -8.55 4.90 2.85
CA ASN A 243 -9.53 3.90 3.33
C ASN A 243 -10.09 3.02 2.20
N TYR A 244 -10.31 3.62 1.02
CA TYR A 244 -10.71 2.89 -0.18
C TYR A 244 -9.60 1.93 -0.64
N GLU A 245 -8.37 2.42 -0.76
CA GLU A 245 -7.22 1.63 -1.23
C GLU A 245 -6.84 0.51 -0.25
N ILE A 246 -7.00 0.70 1.07
CA ILE A 246 -6.83 -0.39 2.04
C ILE A 246 -7.71 -1.58 1.66
N ASN A 247 -9.00 -1.36 1.39
CA ASN A 247 -9.92 -2.44 1.00
C ASN A 247 -9.62 -3.01 -0.38
N ALA A 248 -9.36 -2.14 -1.36
CA ALA A 248 -9.11 -2.56 -2.73
C ALA A 248 -7.83 -3.41 -2.80
N GLN A 249 -6.72 -2.92 -2.27
CA GLN A 249 -5.43 -3.61 -2.31
C GLN A 249 -5.46 -4.89 -1.48
N ALA A 250 -6.13 -4.89 -0.32
CA ALA A 250 -6.29 -6.12 0.46
C ALA A 250 -7.10 -7.20 -0.28
N SER A 251 -8.15 -6.80 -1.00
CA SER A 251 -8.95 -7.72 -1.82
C SER A 251 -8.12 -8.30 -2.96
N TRP A 252 -7.38 -7.47 -3.70
CA TRP A 252 -6.46 -7.93 -4.76
C TRP A 252 -5.39 -8.86 -4.22
N PHE A 253 -4.78 -8.51 -3.08
CA PHE A 253 -3.76 -9.31 -2.44
C PHE A 253 -4.30 -10.66 -1.95
N LEU A 254 -5.54 -10.71 -1.43
CA LEU A 254 -6.19 -11.98 -1.07
C LEU A 254 -6.30 -12.92 -2.28
N PHE A 255 -6.68 -12.40 -3.45
CA PHE A 255 -6.73 -13.22 -4.68
C PHE A 255 -5.35 -13.78 -5.04
N ASP A 256 -4.29 -12.98 -4.98
CA ASP A 256 -2.91 -13.45 -5.21
C ASP A 256 -2.55 -14.57 -4.22
N CYS A 257 -2.82 -14.39 -2.93
CA CYS A 257 -2.53 -15.39 -1.91
C CYS A 257 -3.29 -16.69 -2.14
N LEU A 258 -4.57 -16.61 -2.50
CA LEU A 258 -5.39 -17.79 -2.82
C LEU A 258 -4.81 -18.56 -4.00
N VAL A 259 -4.47 -17.88 -5.09
CA VAL A 259 -3.86 -18.51 -6.28
C VAL A 259 -2.53 -19.17 -5.92
N ASP A 260 -1.67 -18.49 -5.17
CA ASP A 260 -0.37 -19.02 -4.76
C ASP A 260 -0.52 -20.26 -3.86
N ASN A 261 -1.45 -20.25 -2.90
CA ASN A 261 -1.70 -21.40 -2.03
C ASN A 261 -2.27 -22.59 -2.81
N ILE A 262 -3.21 -22.36 -3.74
CA ILE A 262 -3.75 -23.43 -4.60
C ILE A 262 -2.61 -24.06 -5.42
N ASN A 263 -1.79 -23.23 -6.07
CA ASN A 263 -0.68 -23.70 -6.88
C ASN A 263 0.36 -24.50 -6.07
N LYS A 264 0.56 -24.16 -4.79
CA LYS A 264 1.53 -24.82 -3.90
C LYS A 264 0.99 -26.02 -3.16
N SER A 265 -0.33 -26.12 -3.01
CA SER A 265 -1.00 -27.23 -2.33
C SER A 265 -1.09 -28.51 -3.19
N ASN A 266 -0.68 -28.47 -4.47
CA ASN A 266 -0.81 -29.58 -5.43
C ASN A 266 -2.23 -30.17 -5.49
N MET A 267 -3.25 -29.37 -5.17
CA MET A 267 -4.64 -29.80 -5.22
C MET A 267 -5.01 -30.20 -6.65
N THR A 268 -5.56 -31.40 -6.81
CA THR A 268 -6.05 -31.84 -8.11
C THR A 268 -7.35 -31.13 -8.46
N ASN A 269 -7.73 -31.10 -9.74
CA ASN A 269 -9.07 -30.61 -10.15
C ASN A 269 -10.22 -31.33 -9.41
N LEU A 270 -9.98 -32.58 -8.98
CA LEU A 270 -10.95 -33.39 -8.24
C LEU A 270 -11.07 -32.92 -6.78
N ASP A 271 -10.00 -32.41 -6.19
CA ASP A 271 -10.01 -31.83 -4.84
C ASP A 271 -10.68 -30.45 -4.85
N LEU A 272 -10.40 -29.63 -5.87
CA LEU A 272 -11.08 -28.34 -6.07
C LEU A 272 -12.59 -28.50 -6.30
N GLN A 273 -13.04 -29.59 -6.91
CA GLN A 273 -14.47 -29.87 -7.07
C GLN A 273 -15.17 -30.27 -5.77
N LYS A 274 -14.46 -30.82 -4.79
CA LYS A 274 -15.03 -31.17 -3.48
C LYS A 274 -15.23 -29.96 -2.58
N GLU A 275 -14.51 -28.87 -2.83
CA GLU A 275 -14.62 -27.60 -2.10
C GLU A 275 -15.77 -26.71 -2.58
N LYS A 276 -16.48 -27.08 -3.67
CA LYS A 276 -17.61 -26.32 -4.24
C LYS A 276 -18.93 -26.39 -3.43
N VAL A 277 -18.89 -26.86 -2.18
CA VAL A 277 -20.08 -27.10 -1.35
C VAL A 277 -20.86 -25.82 -1.08
#